data_AF-A0A1F9EXF0-F1
#
_entry.id   AF-A0A1F9EXF0-F1
#
_cell.length_a   1.000
_cell.length_b   1.000
_cell.length_c   1.000
_cell.angle_alpha   90.00
_cell.angle_beta   90.00
_cell.angle_gamma   90.00
#
_symmetry.space_group_name_H-M   'P 1'
#
loop_
_entity.id
_entity.type
_entity.pdbx_description
1 polymer ?
#
loop_
_entity_poly.entity_id
_entity_poly.type
_entity_poly.pdbx_seq_one_letter_code
_entity_poly.pdbx_strand_id
1 'polypeptide(L)'
;MPHEKQHDEGRPDDQQHDPNRRDENVYGAKPRPEKVVRLGLVRAKGFLYLLDAELTVLRAARDPETDELSAPEPVQRIEHVREAGWFYFLDADGDLARLPPG
;
A
#
# COMPACT_ATOMS: atom_id res chain seq x y z
N MET A 1 57.35 30.55 -22.56
CA MET A 1 56.92 31.25 -21.32
C MET A 1 55.57 30.65 -20.91
N PRO A 2 55.36 30.37 -19.61
CA PRO A 2 54.68 29.17 -19.13
C PRO A 2 53.18 29.35 -18.83
N HIS A 3 52.46 28.23 -18.82
CA HIS A 3 51.11 28.13 -18.26
C HIS A 3 51.17 28.22 -16.74
N GLU A 4 50.43 29.18 -16.19
CA GLU A 4 50.32 29.45 -14.77
C GLU A 4 49.43 28.40 -14.07
N LYS A 5 49.89 27.97 -12.90
CA LYS A 5 49.30 26.90 -12.11
C LYS A 5 48.05 27.36 -11.36
N GLN A 6 47.17 26.38 -11.19
CA GLN A 6 46.06 26.23 -10.25
C GLN A 6 46.13 27.09 -8.97
N HIS A 7 44.98 27.66 -8.60
CA HIS A 7 44.56 27.81 -7.21
C HIS A 7 43.14 27.25 -7.06
N ASP A 8 43.09 26.22 -6.22
CA ASP A 8 41.93 25.67 -5.51
C ASP A 8 41.40 26.70 -4.51
N GLU A 9 40.07 26.79 -4.35
CA GLU A 9 39.36 27.06 -3.09
C GLU A 9 37.89 27.45 -3.33
N GLY A 10 36.97 26.73 -2.67
CA GLY A 10 35.60 27.19 -2.42
C GLY A 10 34.48 26.21 -2.76
N ARG A 11 34.35 25.12 -1.99
CA ARG A 11 33.08 24.38 -1.89
C ARG A 11 31.98 25.33 -1.40
N PRO A 12 30.80 25.39 -2.03
CA PRO A 12 29.62 25.90 -1.35
C PRO A 12 29.08 24.79 -0.43
N ASP A 13 29.71 24.64 0.73
CA ASP A 13 29.08 24.01 1.91
C ASP A 13 28.13 25.05 2.51
N ASP A 14 26.89 25.10 2.02
CA ASP A 14 25.76 25.75 2.71
C ASP A 14 24.42 25.29 2.09
N GLN A 15 24.23 23.97 1.98
CA GLN A 15 22.86 23.46 2.08
C GLN A 15 22.55 23.36 3.56
N GLN A 16 21.91 24.40 4.09
CA GLN A 16 21.28 24.36 5.40
C GLN A 16 20.44 23.08 5.46
N HIS A 17 20.92 22.12 6.25
CA HIS A 17 20.18 20.92 6.55
C HIS A 17 19.04 21.35 7.48
N ASP A 18 17.90 21.69 6.89
CA ASP A 18 16.66 21.87 7.63
C ASP A 18 16.27 20.48 8.16
N PRO A 19 16.33 20.24 9.48
CA PRO A 19 16.01 18.94 10.07
C PRO A 19 14.52 18.56 9.90
N ASN A 20 13.68 19.48 9.41
CA ASN A 20 12.29 19.23 9.07
C ASN A 20 12.03 19.08 7.57
N ARG A 21 13.03 19.27 6.70
CA ARG A 21 12.90 19.01 5.27
C ARG A 21 12.95 17.50 5.06
N ARG A 22 11.76 16.88 5.08
CA ARG A 22 11.60 15.51 4.61
C ARG A 22 11.86 15.51 3.11
N ASP A 23 13.10 15.23 2.73
CA ASP A 23 13.46 15.00 1.33
C ASP A 23 12.79 13.70 0.87
N GLU A 24 11.57 13.81 0.35
CA GLU A 24 10.73 12.66 -0.05
C GLU A 24 11.13 12.03 -1.40
N ASN A 25 12.34 12.27 -1.93
CA ASN A 25 12.66 11.73 -3.25
C ASN A 25 14.13 11.33 -3.45
N VAL A 26 14.42 10.08 -3.10
CA VAL A 26 15.54 9.29 -3.63
C VAL A 26 15.00 7.87 -3.82
N TYR A 27 14.63 7.48 -5.04
CA TYR A 27 14.23 6.12 -5.48
C TYR A 27 13.78 5.13 -4.36
N GLY A 28 12.46 4.97 -4.10
CA GLY A 28 11.98 3.79 -3.36
C GLY A 28 10.89 3.94 -2.30
N ALA A 29 10.05 4.97 -2.33
CA ALA A 29 8.84 4.97 -1.50
C ALA A 29 7.86 3.91 -2.04
N LYS A 30 7.70 2.78 -1.33
CA LYS A 30 6.65 1.80 -1.66
C LYS A 30 5.31 2.54 -1.71
N PRO A 31 4.49 2.33 -2.76
CA PRO A 31 3.17 2.94 -2.82
C PRO A 31 2.39 2.55 -1.56
N ARG A 32 1.82 3.54 -0.88
CA ARG A 32 1.05 3.32 0.34
C ARG A 32 -0.39 3.02 -0.04
N PRO A 33 -1.02 1.99 0.57
CA PRO A 33 -2.44 1.78 0.41
C PRO A 33 -3.27 2.99 0.81
N GLU A 34 -4.27 3.32 -0.01
CA GLU A 34 -5.30 4.29 0.29
C GLU A 34 -6.57 3.58 0.74
N LYS A 35 -7.11 3.94 1.91
CA LYS A 35 -8.40 3.44 2.38
C LYS A 35 -9.53 4.14 1.59
N VAL A 36 -10.39 3.35 0.97
CA VAL A 36 -11.48 3.80 0.08
C VAL A 36 -12.82 3.77 0.81
N VAL A 37 -13.13 2.64 1.47
CA VAL A 37 -14.42 2.44 2.17
C VAL A 37 -14.16 1.78 3.51
N ARG A 38 -14.73 2.36 4.58
CA ARG A 38 -14.80 1.71 5.89
C ARG A 38 -15.98 0.76 5.93
N LEU A 39 -15.72 -0.54 6.08
CA LEU A 39 -16.75 -1.58 6.05
C LEU A 39 -17.27 -1.91 7.45
N GLY A 40 -16.46 -1.69 8.50
CA GLY A 40 -16.82 -2.11 9.85
C GLY A 40 -16.89 -3.63 10.00
N LEU A 41 -16.18 -4.35 9.14
CA LEU A 41 -16.17 -5.81 9.10
C LEU A 41 -15.51 -6.36 10.37
N VAL A 42 -16.26 -7.15 11.14
CA VAL A 42 -15.70 -7.89 12.28
C VAL A 42 -15.20 -9.24 11.80
N ARG A 43 -13.88 -9.44 11.82
CA ARG A 43 -13.25 -10.68 11.36
C ARG A 43 -13.30 -11.76 12.43
N ALA A 44 -13.88 -12.91 12.08
CA ALA A 44 -13.95 -14.07 12.95
C ALA A 44 -12.63 -14.87 12.90
N LYS A 45 -12.18 -15.38 14.06
CA LYS A 45 -11.03 -16.29 14.13
C LYS A 45 -11.32 -17.57 13.34
N GLY A 46 -10.32 -18.07 12.62
CA GLY A 46 -10.44 -19.28 11.81
C GLY A 46 -11.08 -19.05 10.44
N PHE A 47 -11.32 -17.78 10.05
CA PHE A 47 -11.82 -17.44 8.72
C PHE A 47 -10.80 -16.63 7.92
N LEU A 48 -10.72 -16.95 6.63
CA LEU A 48 -10.11 -16.07 5.63
C LEU A 48 -11.18 -15.17 5.03
N TYR A 49 -10.77 -13.97 4.63
CA TYR A 49 -11.62 -12.97 4.00
C TYR A 49 -11.00 -12.55 2.67
N LEU A 50 -11.81 -12.54 1.62
CA LEU A 50 -11.39 -12.36 0.23
C LEU A 50 -12.27 -11.28 -0.40
N LEU A 51 -11.72 -10.52 -1.34
CA LEU A 51 -12.47 -9.58 -2.17
C LEU A 51 -12.52 -10.16 -3.59
N ASP A 52 -13.73 -10.37 -4.12
CA ASP A 52 -13.90 -10.83 -5.51
C ASP A 52 -13.81 -9.70 -6.54
N ALA A 53 -14.00 -10.03 -7.82
CA ALA A 53 -13.94 -9.07 -8.91
C ALA A 53 -15.10 -8.06 -8.83
N GLU A 54 -16.27 -8.53 -8.37
CA GLU A 54 -17.52 -7.80 -8.21
C GLU A 54 -17.61 -6.96 -6.93
N LEU A 55 -16.51 -6.85 -6.17
CA LEU A 55 -16.40 -6.14 -4.90
C LEU A 55 -17.30 -6.70 -3.80
N THR A 56 -17.48 -8.02 -3.77
CA THR A 56 -18.08 -8.75 -2.66
C THR A 56 -16.98 -9.28 -1.75
N VAL A 57 -17.14 -9.04 -0.45
CA VAL A 57 -16.36 -9.69 0.59
C VAL A 57 -16.90 -11.11 0.77
N LEU A 58 -16.04 -12.09 0.56
CA LEU A 58 -16.30 -13.50 0.83
C LEU A 58 -15.56 -13.94 2.09
N ARG A 59 -16.09 -14.93 2.80
CA ARG A 59 -15.37 -15.62 3.88
C ARG A 59 -15.30 -17.12 3.63
N ALA A 60 -14.22 -17.75 4.06
CA ALA A 60 -14.08 -19.21 4.07
C ALA A 60 -13.51 -19.65 5.42
N ALA A 61 -14.09 -20.69 6.02
CA ALA A 61 -13.55 -21.30 7.23
C ALA A 61 -12.27 -22.06 6.87
N ARG A 62 -11.25 -21.95 7.71
CA ARG A 62 -10.00 -22.70 7.61
C ARG A 62 -10.03 -23.84 8.60
N ASP A 63 -9.84 -25.05 8.11
CA ASP A 63 -9.62 -26.21 8.96
C ASP A 63 -8.24 -26.08 9.66
N PRO A 64 -8.19 -26.13 11.00
CA PRO A 64 -6.94 -25.94 11.73
C PRO A 64 -6.00 -27.15 11.65
N GLU A 65 -6.50 -28.34 11.30
CA GLU A 65 -5.72 -29.57 11.19
C GLU A 65 -5.19 -29.78 9.78
N THR A 66 -6.02 -29.54 8.77
CA THR A 66 -5.69 -29.83 7.37
C THR A 66 -5.24 -28.61 6.56
N ASP A 67 -5.45 -27.39 7.07
CA ASP A 67 -5.24 -26.14 6.32
C ASP A 67 -6.17 -26.01 5.08
N GLU A 68 -7.19 -26.85 4.98
CA GLU A 68 -8.15 -26.74 3.89
C GLU A 68 -9.15 -25.59 4.14
N LEU A 69 -9.67 -25.02 3.05
CA LEU A 69 -10.68 -23.97 3.11
C LEU A 69 -12.06 -24.54 2.75
N SER A 70 -13.08 -24.13 3.49
CA SER A 70 -14.46 -24.35 3.10
C SER A 70 -14.79 -23.63 1.79
N ALA A 71 -15.92 -23.98 1.18
CA ALA A 71 -16.50 -23.16 0.13
C ALA A 71 -16.67 -21.70 0.63
N PRO A 72 -16.31 -20.69 -0.17
CA PRO A 72 -16.45 -19.29 0.21
C PRO A 72 -17.92 -18.87 0.21
N GLU A 73 -18.31 -18.08 1.21
CA GLU A 73 -19.65 -17.53 1.37
C GLU A 73 -19.62 -15.99 1.26
N PRO A 74 -20.60 -15.35 0.59
CA PRO A 74 -20.70 -13.91 0.57
C PRO A 74 -21.08 -13.33 1.93
N VAL A 75 -20.36 -12.29 2.35
CA VAL A 75 -20.57 -11.58 3.61
C VAL A 75 -21.20 -10.22 3.38
N GLN A 76 -20.62 -9.45 2.45
CA GLN A 76 -21.03 -8.08 2.19
C GLN A 76 -20.63 -7.65 0.79
N ARG A 77 -21.57 -7.10 0.01
CA ARG A 77 -21.28 -6.42 -1.24
C ARG A 77 -20.91 -4.96 -0.97
N ILE A 78 -19.87 -4.46 -1.62
CA ILE A 78 -19.42 -3.08 -1.50
C ILE A 78 -19.90 -2.31 -2.72
N GLU A 79 -20.71 -1.28 -2.49
CA GLU A 79 -21.16 -0.35 -3.53
C GLU A 79 -20.03 0.65 -3.85
N HIS A 80 -19.10 0.22 -4.70
CA HIS A 80 -17.98 1.05 -5.17
C HIS A 80 -17.68 0.74 -6.64
N VAL A 81 -17.09 1.70 -7.36
CA VAL A 81 -16.69 1.52 -8.76
C VAL A 81 -15.16 1.47 -8.84
N ARG A 82 -14.63 0.37 -9.39
CA ARG A 82 -13.18 0.25 -9.60
C ARG A 82 -12.69 1.30 -10.60
N GLU A 83 -11.67 2.05 -10.21
CA GLU A 83 -10.96 2.94 -11.11
C GLU A 83 -9.91 2.16 -11.89
N ALA A 84 -9.81 2.43 -13.20
CA ALA A 84 -8.86 1.76 -14.06
C ALA A 84 -7.41 1.99 -13.59
N GLY A 85 -6.59 0.93 -13.62
CA GLY A 85 -5.19 0.97 -13.19
C GLY A 85 -4.99 0.80 -11.67
N TRP A 86 -6.05 0.84 -10.86
CA TRP A 86 -5.92 0.64 -9.42
C TRP A 86 -6.08 -0.83 -9.03
N PHE A 87 -5.27 -1.26 -8.04
CA PHE A 87 -5.42 -2.56 -7.40
C PHE A 87 -6.24 -2.41 -6.11
N TYR A 88 -7.29 -3.21 -5.93
CA TYR A 88 -8.16 -3.15 -4.74
C TYR A 88 -8.06 -4.44 -3.91
N PHE A 89 -8.11 -4.29 -2.59
CA PHE A 89 -8.00 -5.38 -1.62
C PHE A 89 -8.62 -5.00 -0.27
N LEU A 90 -8.76 -5.98 0.63
CA LEU A 90 -9.10 -5.73 2.03
C LEU A 90 -7.84 -5.49 2.84
N ASP A 91 -7.78 -4.38 3.58
CA ASP A 91 -6.66 -4.12 4.48
C ASP A 91 -6.71 -4.98 5.75
N ALA A 92 -5.76 -4.75 6.67
CA ALA A 92 -5.69 -5.51 7.92
C ALA A 92 -6.94 -5.34 8.81
N ASP A 93 -7.59 -4.17 8.74
CA ASP A 93 -8.81 -3.84 9.47
C ASP A 93 -10.06 -4.43 8.79
N GLY A 94 -9.93 -4.97 7.56
CA GLY A 94 -11.03 -5.48 6.76
C GLY A 94 -11.77 -4.39 5.99
N ASP A 95 -11.15 -3.22 5.79
CA ASP A 95 -11.69 -2.14 4.98
C ASP A 95 -11.24 -2.26 3.51
N LEU A 96 -12.02 -1.68 2.58
CA LEU A 96 -11.61 -1.62 1.18
C LEU A 96 -10.49 -0.60 1.02
N ALA A 97 -9.34 -1.06 0.56
CA ALA A 97 -8.18 -0.24 0.24
C ALA A 97 -7.75 -0.43 -1.21
N ARG A 98 -6.93 0.50 -1.70
CA ARG A 98 -6.36 0.45 -3.06
C ARG A 98 -4.89 0.85 -3.10
N LEU A 99 -4.19 0.40 -4.13
CA LEU A 99 -2.84 0.82 -4.50
C LEU A 99 -2.85 1.43 -5.90
N PRO A 100 -2.06 2.50 -6.13
CA PRO A 100 -1.92 3.09 -7.45
C PRO A 100 -1.35 2.09 -8.46
N PRO A 101 -1.55 2.33 -9.77
CA PRO A 101 -0.86 1.57 -10.81
C PRO A 101 0.65 1.61 -10.59
N GLY A 102 1.31 0.47 -10.81
CA GLY A 102 2.76 0.32 -10.75
C GLY A 102 3.48 0.80 -12.00
#